data_AF-A0A441CR63-F1
#
_entry.id   AF-A0A441CR63-F1
#
_cell.length_a   1.000
_cell.length_b   1.000
_cell.length_c   1.000
_cell.angle_alpha   90.00
_cell.angle_beta   90.00
_cell.angle_gamma   90.00
#
_symmetry.space_group_name_H-M   'P 1'
#
loop_
_entity.id
_entity.type
_entity.pdbx_description
1 polymer ?
#
loop_
_entity_poly.entity_id
_entity_poly.type
_entity_poly.pdbx_seq_one_letter_code
_entity_poly.pdbx_strand_id
1 'polypeptide(L)'
;MATFGPRFGDDDLGTLSLEKKGPGLVDVYFQPSATRLAIAHRENDPTARVLLLRFDGSKRMTTLFPKNTMPTSAQFLEPKHDPIVAIDLVEENGFFDDFDVPNTVEDVEAFLAEGMPSGFTKDPNYGLGLDRKLSFLIHALSEVEGITTLRLSNERTLDVAVSKDGTIYEMGYTLFGTLRRDANRFDDKAQASARKKKHQAAYMNLLTRLDRSTFPLKLFEREPDDVADAIGRTYVDAKLSEKDRAALVGLAGATVRTSLKTQRSALVKLHEEIELASLDELIGHMEKQLASKTTETQWQKLFAANPFILTWPSACLCY
;
A
#
# COMPACT_ATOMS: atom_id res chain seq x y z
N MET A 1 22.00 -11.87 -14.46
CA MET A 1 20.69 -11.35 -14.01
C MET A 1 19.91 -10.85 -15.22
N ALA A 2 18.61 -11.12 -15.32
CA ALA A 2 17.79 -10.56 -16.41
C ALA A 2 17.64 -9.04 -16.20
N THR A 3 18.18 -8.24 -17.12
CA THR A 3 18.10 -6.77 -17.07
C THR A 3 16.70 -6.35 -17.50
N PHE A 4 15.81 -6.09 -16.54
CA PHE A 4 14.49 -5.52 -16.81
C PHE A 4 14.55 -3.99 -16.65
N GLY A 5 14.53 -3.28 -17.77
CA GLY A 5 14.42 -1.82 -17.84
C GLY A 5 14.87 -1.27 -19.19
N PRO A 6 14.67 0.03 -19.44
CA PRO A 6 15.11 0.66 -20.68
C PRO A 6 16.63 0.57 -20.80
N ARG A 7 17.11 0.22 -22.00
CA ARG A 7 18.53 0.30 -22.35
C ARG A 7 18.82 1.65 -22.98
N PHE A 8 19.84 2.34 -22.47
CA PHE A 8 20.18 3.71 -22.91
C PHE A 8 21.34 3.78 -23.91
N GLY A 9 21.83 2.62 -24.39
CA GLY A 9 22.90 2.53 -25.38
C GLY A 9 23.72 1.24 -25.19
N ASP A 10 24.82 1.14 -25.93
CA ASP A 10 25.75 0.00 -25.81
C ASP A 10 26.58 0.05 -24.51
N ASP A 11 26.86 1.27 -24.01
CA ASP A 11 27.53 1.54 -22.72
C ASP A 11 26.53 2.12 -21.69
N ASP A 12 25.50 1.33 -21.38
CA ASP A 12 24.46 1.75 -20.43
C ASP A 12 24.87 1.44 -18.97
N LEU A 13 25.61 0.36 -18.72
CA LEU A 13 25.86 -0.11 -17.36
C LEU A 13 26.94 0.71 -16.66
N GLY A 14 26.66 1.11 -15.41
CA GLY A 14 27.69 1.69 -14.55
C GLY A 14 28.60 0.61 -13.95
N THR A 15 29.70 1.04 -13.36
CA THR A 15 30.72 0.16 -12.76
C THR A 15 30.78 0.31 -11.24
N LEU A 16 31.10 -0.78 -10.56
CA LEU A 16 31.36 -0.79 -9.13
C LEU A 16 32.85 -0.67 -8.86
N SER A 17 33.20 -0.03 -7.74
CA SER A 17 34.58 0.04 -7.23
C SER A 17 34.57 -0.04 -5.70
N LEU A 18 35.60 -0.67 -5.13
CA LEU A 18 35.73 -0.86 -3.69
C LEU A 18 36.81 0.08 -3.13
N GLU A 19 36.59 0.55 -1.91
CA GLU A 19 37.60 1.23 -1.11
C GLU A 19 37.65 0.64 0.30
N LYS A 20 38.80 0.09 0.67
CA LYS A 20 39.06 -0.37 2.04
C LYS A 20 39.32 0.85 2.93
N LYS A 21 38.44 1.08 3.90
CA LYS A 21 38.54 2.20 4.85
C LYS A 21 39.23 1.82 6.16
N GLY A 22 39.35 0.52 6.44
CA GLY A 22 40.02 -0.02 7.62
C GLY A 22 39.83 -1.53 7.71
N PRO A 23 40.31 -2.16 8.80
CA PRO A 23 40.07 -3.58 9.06
C PRO A 23 38.55 -3.87 9.11
N GLY A 24 38.06 -4.73 8.22
CA GLY A 24 36.64 -5.11 8.18
C GLY A 24 35.68 -3.99 7.74
N LEU A 25 36.17 -2.90 7.13
CA LEU A 25 35.35 -1.78 6.66
C LEU A 25 35.60 -1.50 5.18
N VAL A 26 34.58 -1.72 4.35
CA VAL A 26 34.66 -1.58 2.89
C VAL A 26 33.50 -0.70 2.38
N ASP A 27 33.85 0.34 1.66
CA ASP A 27 32.90 1.18 0.92
C ASP A 27 32.83 0.71 -0.53
N VAL A 28 31.61 0.58 -1.07
CA VAL A 28 31.38 0.29 -2.48
C VAL A 28 30.73 1.48 -3.15
N TYR A 29 31.40 1.98 -4.19
CA TYR A 29 30.95 3.09 -5.00
C TYR A 29 30.43 2.63 -6.34
N PHE A 30 29.41 3.32 -6.83
CA PHE A 30 28.89 3.20 -8.19
C PHE A 30 29.30 4.41 -9.01
N GLN A 31 29.84 4.14 -10.19
CA GLN A 31 30.14 5.13 -11.21
C GLN A 31 29.18 4.91 -12.39
N PRO A 32 28.27 5.86 -12.69
CA PRO A 32 27.45 5.79 -13.89
C PRO A 32 28.33 5.81 -15.15
N SER A 33 27.85 5.14 -16.22
CA SER A 33 28.51 5.18 -17.52
C SER A 33 28.49 6.58 -18.13
N ALA A 34 29.37 6.82 -19.11
CA ALA A 34 29.41 8.09 -19.83
C ALA A 34 28.06 8.40 -20.50
N THR A 35 27.40 7.38 -21.05
CA THR A 35 26.06 7.50 -21.65
C THR A 35 25.03 8.02 -20.66
N ARG A 36 25.00 7.47 -19.44
CA ARG A 36 24.05 7.90 -18.40
C ARG A 36 24.33 9.31 -17.91
N LEU A 37 25.60 9.68 -17.77
CA LEU A 37 25.97 11.05 -17.40
C LEU A 37 25.57 12.05 -18.49
N ALA A 38 25.70 11.70 -19.76
CA ALA A 38 25.29 12.55 -20.87
C ALA A 38 23.77 12.78 -20.92
N ILE A 39 22.98 11.73 -20.74
CA ILE A 39 21.51 11.82 -20.68
C ILE A 39 21.07 12.68 -19.49
N ALA A 40 21.77 12.58 -18.36
CA ALA A 40 21.49 13.36 -17.16
C ALA A 40 22.06 14.79 -17.20
N HIS A 41 22.77 15.18 -18.27
CA HIS A 41 23.48 16.47 -18.38
C HIS A 41 24.48 16.72 -17.24
N ARG A 42 25.20 15.68 -16.84
CA ARG A 42 26.23 15.69 -15.78
C ARG A 42 27.58 15.21 -16.28
N GLU A 43 27.87 15.44 -17.56
CA GLU A 43 29.17 15.12 -18.13
C GLU A 43 30.27 15.85 -17.34
N ASN A 44 31.31 15.12 -16.93
CA ASN A 44 32.43 15.61 -16.11
C ASN A 44 32.08 16.02 -14.68
N ASP A 45 30.92 15.61 -14.14
CA ASP A 45 30.59 15.83 -12.74
C ASP A 45 31.53 15.00 -11.83
N PRO A 46 32.41 15.65 -11.02
CA PRO A 46 33.32 14.94 -10.13
C PRO A 46 32.59 14.24 -8.97
N THR A 47 31.33 14.58 -8.72
CA THR A 47 30.49 13.99 -7.67
C THR A 47 29.64 12.82 -8.17
N ALA A 48 29.77 12.46 -9.46
CA ALA A 48 29.01 11.37 -10.06
C ALA A 48 29.28 9.99 -9.45
N ARG A 49 30.45 9.83 -8.82
CA ARG A 49 30.81 8.63 -8.08
C ARG A 49 30.14 8.63 -6.71
N VAL A 50 29.14 7.78 -6.53
CA VAL A 50 28.30 7.76 -5.33
C VAL A 50 28.52 6.49 -4.51
N LEU A 51 28.50 6.61 -3.18
CA LEU A 51 28.49 5.47 -2.27
C LEU A 51 27.13 4.76 -2.37
N LEU A 52 27.13 3.44 -2.57
CA LEU A 52 25.92 2.62 -2.59
C LEU A 52 25.85 1.61 -1.46
N LEU A 53 26.99 1.06 -1.02
CA LEU A 53 27.06 0.07 0.06
C LEU A 53 28.23 0.39 0.97
N ARG A 54 28.07 0.05 2.24
CA ARG A 54 29.15 -0.03 3.22
C ARG A 54 29.01 -1.33 3.99
N PHE A 55 30.08 -2.11 4.02
CA PHE A 55 30.20 -3.31 4.84
C PHE A 55 31.02 -2.97 6.07
N ASP A 56 30.44 -3.16 7.27
CA ASP A 56 31.08 -2.98 8.57
C ASP A 56 31.05 -4.33 9.31
N GLY A 57 32.09 -5.13 9.11
CA GLY A 57 32.23 -6.45 9.72
C GLY A 57 32.30 -6.40 11.25
N SER A 58 32.77 -5.30 11.84
CA SER A 58 32.82 -5.13 13.29
C SER A 58 31.44 -5.02 13.94
N LYS A 59 30.46 -4.53 13.17
CA LYS A 59 29.07 -4.37 13.60
C LYS A 59 28.12 -5.41 12.97
N ARG A 60 28.65 -6.34 12.15
CA ARG A 60 27.86 -7.27 11.32
C ARG A 60 26.75 -6.53 10.54
N MET A 61 27.11 -5.38 10.00
CA MET A 61 26.16 -4.44 9.42
C MET A 61 26.53 -4.13 7.98
N THR A 62 25.55 -4.26 7.09
CA THR A 62 25.63 -3.75 5.73
C THR A 62 24.70 -2.56 5.58
N THR A 63 25.24 -1.38 5.34
CA THR A 63 24.45 -0.18 5.09
C THR A 63 24.31 0.05 3.59
N LEU A 64 23.07 0.11 3.10
CA LEU A 64 22.75 0.58 1.76
C LEU A 64 22.53 2.09 1.78
N PHE A 65 22.96 2.75 0.72
CA PHE A 65 22.68 4.15 0.43
C PHE A 65 21.90 4.23 -0.89
N PRO A 66 20.58 4.02 -0.88
CA PRO A 66 19.80 3.95 -2.11
C PRO A 66 19.85 5.28 -2.87
N LYS A 67 20.25 5.23 -4.15
CA LYS A 67 20.36 6.41 -5.03
C LYS A 67 19.44 6.27 -6.24
N ASN A 68 18.99 7.37 -6.80
CA ASN A 68 18.26 7.31 -8.08
C ASN A 68 19.26 7.30 -9.24
N THR A 69 19.50 6.14 -9.84
CA THR A 69 20.47 5.95 -10.93
C THR A 69 19.83 5.99 -12.31
N MET A 70 18.55 6.38 -12.42
CA MET A 70 17.88 6.52 -13.71
C MET A 70 18.30 7.85 -14.36
N PRO A 71 19.00 7.82 -15.51
CA PRO A 71 19.59 9.04 -16.10
C PRO A 71 18.55 10.06 -16.57
N THR A 72 17.31 9.62 -16.80
CA THR A 72 16.19 10.50 -17.17
C THR A 72 15.47 11.13 -15.98
N SER A 73 15.87 10.81 -14.75
CA SER A 73 15.24 11.36 -13.56
C SER A 73 15.82 12.72 -13.19
N ALA A 74 14.95 13.65 -12.81
CA ALA A 74 15.37 14.96 -12.28
C ALA A 74 16.20 14.83 -10.98
N GLN A 75 16.04 13.73 -10.25
CA GLN A 75 16.73 13.43 -8.99
C GLN A 75 17.93 12.51 -9.19
N PHE A 76 18.53 12.48 -10.38
CA PHE A 76 19.64 11.59 -10.69
C PHE A 76 20.79 11.77 -9.69
N LEU A 77 21.22 10.65 -9.08
CA LEU A 77 22.21 10.51 -8.01
C LEU A 77 21.80 11.06 -6.62
N GLU A 78 20.57 11.54 -6.47
CA GLU A 78 20.00 11.93 -5.17
C GLU A 78 19.46 10.69 -4.42
N PRO A 79 19.19 10.79 -3.10
CA PRO A 79 18.58 9.70 -2.34
C PRO A 79 17.27 9.20 -2.96
N LYS A 80 17.14 7.88 -3.10
CA LYS A 80 15.99 7.26 -3.77
C LYS A 80 14.70 7.26 -2.93
N HIS A 81 14.84 7.25 -1.60
CA HIS A 81 13.75 6.99 -0.65
C HIS A 81 13.58 8.12 0.37
N ASP A 82 13.74 9.38 -0.05
CA ASP A 82 13.59 10.55 0.82
C ASP A 82 12.32 10.46 1.72
N PRO A 83 12.43 10.63 3.05
CA PRO A 83 13.59 11.10 3.83
C PRO A 83 14.62 10.01 4.21
N ILE A 84 14.35 8.75 3.91
CA ILE A 84 15.22 7.62 4.23
C ILE A 84 16.41 7.57 3.26
N VAL A 85 17.57 8.02 3.73
CA VAL A 85 18.81 8.08 2.94
C VAL A 85 19.69 6.85 3.09
N ALA A 86 19.46 6.05 4.14
CA ALA A 86 20.23 4.84 4.42
C ALA A 86 19.34 3.70 4.92
N ILE A 87 19.74 2.47 4.62
CA ILE A 87 19.11 1.25 5.13
C ILE A 87 20.18 0.36 5.73
N ASP A 88 20.11 0.10 7.03
CA ASP A 88 21.02 -0.80 7.74
C ASP A 88 20.44 -2.22 7.75
N LEU A 89 21.24 -3.19 7.29
CA LEU A 89 20.96 -4.62 7.41
C LEU A 89 21.89 -5.20 8.47
N VAL A 90 21.32 -5.61 9.61
CA VAL A 90 22.05 -6.19 10.74
C VAL A 90 21.69 -7.67 10.84
N GLU A 91 22.62 -8.53 10.43
CA GLU A 91 22.38 -9.97 10.32
C GLU A 91 23.33 -10.75 11.23
N GLU A 92 22.77 -11.56 12.13
CA GLU A 92 23.59 -12.41 13.02
C GLU A 92 24.35 -13.51 12.27
N ASN A 93 23.77 -14.01 11.18
CA ASN A 93 24.34 -15.01 10.27
C ASN A 93 24.26 -14.46 8.84
N GLY A 94 24.95 -13.34 8.60
CA GLY A 94 24.95 -12.66 7.31
C GLY A 94 25.69 -13.44 6.21
N PHE A 95 25.65 -12.90 5.00
CA PHE A 95 26.36 -13.48 3.85
C PHE A 95 27.89 -13.53 4.02
N PHE A 96 28.43 -12.60 4.82
CA PHE A 96 29.83 -12.59 5.21
C PHE A 96 29.95 -12.81 6.73
N ASP A 97 30.95 -13.58 7.15
CA ASP A 97 31.24 -13.88 8.56
C ASP A 97 31.94 -12.70 9.27
N ASP A 98 32.19 -12.85 10.58
CA ASP A 98 32.96 -11.89 11.38
C ASP A 98 34.31 -11.58 10.73
N PHE A 99 34.53 -10.30 10.38
CA PHE A 99 35.73 -9.78 9.72
C PHE A 99 35.95 -10.25 8.27
N ASP A 100 35.07 -11.08 7.72
CA ASP A 100 35.01 -11.33 6.29
C ASP A 100 34.20 -10.20 5.66
N VAL A 101 34.83 -9.44 4.78
CA VAL A 101 34.19 -8.35 4.03
C VAL A 101 34.63 -8.48 2.58
N PRO A 102 33.79 -8.07 1.62
CA PRO A 102 34.10 -8.26 0.21
C PRO A 102 35.45 -7.63 -0.14
N ASN A 103 36.28 -8.41 -0.83
CA ASN A 103 37.62 -7.99 -1.24
C ASN A 103 37.67 -7.62 -2.73
N THR A 104 36.72 -8.12 -3.51
CA THR A 104 36.62 -7.96 -4.95
C THR A 104 35.23 -7.43 -5.37
N VAL A 105 35.11 -6.96 -6.61
CA VAL A 105 33.80 -6.55 -7.16
C VAL A 105 32.89 -7.77 -7.28
N GLU A 106 33.45 -8.91 -7.64
CA GLU A 106 32.77 -10.19 -7.77
C GLU A 106 32.14 -10.62 -6.44
N ASP A 107 32.81 -10.41 -5.30
CA ASP A 107 32.23 -10.68 -3.97
C ASP A 107 31.00 -9.80 -3.71
N VAL A 108 31.05 -8.53 -4.11
CA VAL A 108 29.90 -7.61 -3.97
C VAL A 108 28.75 -8.02 -4.87
N GLU A 109 29.03 -8.42 -6.12
CA GLU A 109 28.03 -8.92 -7.05
C GLU A 109 27.37 -10.21 -6.53
N ALA A 110 28.15 -11.12 -5.94
CA ALA A 110 27.66 -12.32 -5.27
C ALA A 110 26.74 -11.97 -4.10
N PHE A 111 27.15 -11.05 -3.23
CA PHE A 111 26.31 -10.54 -2.13
C PHE A 111 24.99 -9.94 -2.65
N LEU A 112 25.04 -9.11 -3.68
CA LEU A 112 23.85 -8.50 -4.26
C LEU A 112 22.90 -9.56 -4.84
N ALA A 113 23.42 -10.59 -5.50
CA ALA A 113 22.63 -11.66 -6.08
C ALA A 113 22.01 -12.56 -5.01
N GLU A 114 22.81 -13.02 -4.05
CA GLU A 114 22.48 -14.14 -3.16
C GLU A 114 22.27 -13.71 -1.70
N GLY A 115 23.08 -12.79 -1.19
CA GLY A 115 23.03 -12.32 0.20
C GLY A 115 21.93 -11.31 0.52
N MET A 116 21.52 -10.49 -0.46
CA MET A 116 20.53 -9.45 -0.23
C MET A 116 19.13 -10.00 0.11
N PRO A 117 18.46 -9.50 1.18
CA PRO A 117 17.12 -9.90 1.55
C PRO A 117 16.08 -9.72 0.42
N SER A 118 15.04 -10.55 0.44
CA SER A 118 13.92 -10.42 -0.50
C SER A 118 13.19 -9.08 -0.32
N GLY A 119 12.79 -8.42 -1.40
CA GLY A 119 12.13 -7.11 -1.36
C GLY A 119 13.07 -5.92 -1.60
N PHE A 120 14.32 -6.17 -1.92
CA PHE A 120 15.30 -5.16 -2.31
C PHE A 120 15.59 -5.20 -3.81
N THR A 121 15.83 -4.02 -4.39
CA THR A 121 16.44 -3.85 -5.70
C THR A 121 17.91 -4.25 -5.58
N LYS A 122 18.33 -5.27 -6.32
CA LYS A 122 19.68 -5.85 -6.23
C LYS A 122 20.66 -5.31 -7.28
N ASP A 123 20.14 -4.71 -8.35
CA ASP A 123 20.97 -4.20 -9.44
C ASP A 123 21.41 -2.75 -9.14
N PRO A 124 22.73 -2.47 -9.06
CA PRO A 124 23.27 -1.13 -8.82
C PRO A 124 22.81 -0.10 -9.86
N ASN A 125 22.53 -0.54 -11.09
CA ASN A 125 22.05 0.33 -12.16
C ASN A 125 20.64 0.88 -11.91
N TYR A 126 19.91 0.28 -10.96
CA TYR A 126 18.61 0.76 -10.47
C TYR A 126 18.68 1.26 -9.02
N GLY A 127 19.89 1.52 -8.53
CA GLY A 127 20.11 2.38 -7.37
C GLY A 127 19.96 1.72 -6.01
N LEU A 128 19.80 0.39 -5.98
CA LEU A 128 19.58 -0.42 -4.78
C LEU A 128 18.38 0.05 -3.92
N GLY A 129 18.31 -0.43 -2.68
CA GLY A 129 17.26 -0.13 -1.70
C GLY A 129 15.98 -0.95 -1.88
N LEU A 130 14.88 -0.51 -1.28
CA LEU A 130 13.60 -1.21 -1.36
C LEU A 130 13.06 -1.30 -2.80
N ASP A 131 12.41 -2.43 -3.10
CA ASP A 131 11.58 -2.59 -4.30
C ASP A 131 10.48 -1.52 -4.29
N ARG A 132 10.14 -0.98 -5.48
CA ARG A 132 9.06 -0.02 -5.67
C ARG A 132 7.73 -0.48 -5.06
N LYS A 133 7.44 -1.78 -5.05
CA LYS A 133 6.25 -2.35 -4.39
C LYS A 133 6.21 -2.10 -2.88
N LEU A 134 7.36 -1.83 -2.27
CA LEU A 134 7.51 -1.55 -0.84
C LEU A 134 7.62 -0.04 -0.55
N SER A 135 7.35 0.83 -1.53
CA SER A 135 7.34 2.29 -1.34
C SER A 135 6.38 2.77 -0.24
N PHE A 136 5.30 2.03 0.03
CA PHE A 136 4.39 2.32 1.13
C PHE A 136 5.07 2.31 2.51
N LEU A 137 6.16 1.55 2.68
CA LEU A 137 6.96 1.58 3.91
C LEU A 137 7.65 2.93 4.07
N ILE A 138 8.25 3.45 3.00
CA ILE A 138 8.90 4.76 3.01
C ILE A 138 7.89 5.86 3.30
N HIS A 139 6.72 5.81 2.67
CA HIS A 139 5.64 6.77 2.94
C HIS A 139 5.15 6.72 4.39
N ALA A 140 5.00 5.52 4.97
CA ALA A 140 4.60 5.40 6.37
C ALA A 140 5.69 5.93 7.33
N LEU A 141 6.97 5.68 7.02
CA LEU A 141 8.09 6.16 7.82
C LEU A 141 8.28 7.68 7.71
N SER A 142 7.95 8.29 6.56
CA SER A 142 8.06 9.74 6.37
C SER A 142 7.10 10.56 7.23
N GLU A 143 6.07 9.93 7.80
CA GLU A 143 5.17 10.59 8.76
C GLU A 143 5.84 10.78 10.14
N VAL A 144 6.94 10.07 10.41
CA VAL A 144 7.72 10.24 11.64
C VAL A 144 8.85 11.23 11.37
N GLU A 145 8.74 12.42 11.96
CA GLU A 145 9.72 13.49 11.78
C GLU A 145 11.12 13.05 12.27
N GLY A 146 12.14 13.35 11.47
CA GLY A 146 13.55 13.12 11.83
C GLY A 146 14.12 11.76 11.42
N ILE A 147 13.30 10.80 10.99
CA ILE A 147 13.79 9.48 10.56
C ILE A 147 14.51 9.59 9.21
N THR A 148 15.79 9.20 9.19
CA THR A 148 16.63 9.18 7.99
C THR A 148 17.17 7.79 7.67
N THR A 149 17.06 6.85 8.60
CA THR A 149 17.62 5.50 8.46
C THR A 149 16.62 4.44 8.86
N LEU A 150 16.44 3.44 8.00
CA LEU A 150 15.69 2.23 8.32
C LEU A 150 16.68 1.12 8.72
N ARG A 151 16.55 0.54 9.90
CA ARG A 151 17.34 -0.61 10.34
C ARG A 151 16.49 -1.87 10.39
N LEU A 152 16.97 -2.91 9.71
CA LEU A 152 16.45 -4.26 9.79
C LEU A 152 17.40 -5.10 10.65
N SER A 153 16.87 -5.74 11.69
CA SER A 153 17.66 -6.57 12.60
C SER A 153 16.96 -7.89 12.95
N ASN A 154 17.74 -8.88 13.36
CA ASN A 154 17.22 -10.13 13.94
C ASN A 154 16.88 -9.99 15.44
N GLU A 155 17.36 -8.92 16.10
CA GLU A 155 17.10 -8.65 17.50
C GLU A 155 15.61 -8.38 17.79
N ARG A 156 14.85 -7.98 16.76
CA ARG A 156 13.44 -7.64 16.83
C ARG A 156 12.61 -8.61 16.00
N THR A 157 11.37 -8.85 16.42
CA THR A 157 10.47 -9.80 15.72
C THR A 157 9.32 -9.06 15.04
N LEU A 158 8.23 -8.81 15.77
CA LEU A 158 7.01 -8.14 15.27
C LEU A 158 6.84 -6.72 15.80
N ASP A 159 7.76 -6.28 16.65
CA ASP A 159 7.76 -4.98 17.28
C ASP A 159 8.72 -4.00 16.57
N VAL A 160 8.60 -2.71 16.90
CA VAL A 160 9.40 -1.61 16.31
C VAL A 160 10.00 -0.72 17.39
N ALA A 161 11.09 -0.04 17.07
CA ALA A 161 11.71 0.95 17.94
C ALA A 161 12.23 2.15 17.14
N VAL A 162 12.47 3.25 17.84
CA VAL A 162 13.19 4.41 17.32
C VAL A 162 14.42 4.63 18.20
N SER A 163 15.55 4.97 17.60
CA SER A 163 16.78 5.27 18.32
C SER A 163 16.61 6.50 19.23
N LYS A 164 17.47 6.63 20.24
CA LYS A 164 17.38 7.71 21.24
C LYS A 164 17.51 9.11 20.63
N ASP A 165 18.24 9.23 19.53
CA ASP A 165 18.44 10.45 18.76
C ASP A 165 17.31 10.69 17.73
N GLY A 166 16.36 9.77 17.59
CA GLY A 166 15.18 9.95 16.74
C GLY A 166 15.43 9.78 15.25
N THR A 167 16.59 9.28 14.84
CA THR A 167 17.01 9.25 13.42
C THR A 167 16.87 7.87 12.77
N ILE A 168 16.91 6.81 13.58
CA ILE A 168 16.87 5.42 13.11
C ILE A 168 15.56 4.78 13.52
N TYR A 169 14.78 4.36 12.54
CA TYR A 169 13.64 3.48 12.75
C TYR A 169 14.09 2.03 12.65
N GLU A 170 13.84 1.23 13.67
CA GLU A 170 14.28 -0.16 13.73
C GLU A 170 13.08 -1.11 13.73
N MET A 171 13.15 -2.14 12.89
CA MET A 171 12.16 -3.21 12.81
C MET A 171 12.80 -4.58 12.53
N GLY A 172 12.08 -5.63 12.92
CA GLY A 172 12.52 -7.00 12.66
C GLY A 172 12.38 -7.44 11.21
N TYR A 173 13.26 -8.32 10.74
CA TYR A 173 13.12 -8.99 9.45
C TYR A 173 11.79 -9.75 9.31
N THR A 174 11.26 -10.28 10.43
CA THR A 174 9.96 -10.98 10.46
C THR A 174 8.81 -10.03 10.10
N LEU A 175 8.75 -8.85 10.72
CA LEU A 175 7.75 -7.83 10.38
C LEU A 175 7.90 -7.35 8.94
N PHE A 176 9.13 -7.06 8.50
CA PHE A 176 9.41 -6.66 7.13
C PHE A 176 8.92 -7.70 6.11
N GLY A 177 9.19 -8.98 6.37
CA GLY A 177 8.72 -10.10 5.53
C GLY A 177 7.20 -10.21 5.50
N THR A 178 6.50 -9.95 6.61
CA THR A 178 5.04 -9.91 6.66
C THR A 178 4.48 -8.77 5.82
N LEU A 179 4.99 -7.55 5.99
CA LEU A 179 4.56 -6.39 5.21
C LEU A 179 4.79 -6.60 3.70
N ARG A 180 5.92 -7.22 3.33
CA ARG A 180 6.19 -7.59 1.93
C ARG A 180 5.20 -8.60 1.37
N ARG A 181 4.85 -9.64 2.13
CA ARG A 181 3.87 -10.65 1.69
C ARG A 181 2.47 -10.05 1.59
N ASP A 182 2.10 -9.20 2.54
CA ASP A 182 0.82 -8.49 2.56
C ASP A 182 0.68 -7.58 1.33
N ALA A 183 1.71 -6.80 1.02
CA ALA A 183 1.74 -5.96 -0.17
C ALA A 183 1.50 -6.77 -1.46
N ASN A 184 2.22 -7.88 -1.63
CA ASN A 184 2.01 -8.75 -2.80
C ASN A 184 0.59 -9.33 -2.83
N ARG A 185 0.05 -9.76 -1.68
CA ARG A 185 -1.33 -10.26 -1.61
C ARG A 185 -2.34 -9.20 -2.04
N PHE A 186 -2.16 -7.95 -1.60
CA PHE A 186 -3.05 -6.85 -1.98
C PHE A 186 -2.96 -6.54 -3.48
N ASP A 187 -1.75 -6.48 -4.04
CA ASP A 187 -1.52 -6.28 -5.48
C ASP A 187 -2.17 -7.40 -6.30
N ASP A 188 -1.94 -8.66 -5.93
CA ASP A 188 -2.47 -9.83 -6.64
C ASP A 188 -4.00 -9.83 -6.63
N LYS A 189 -4.61 -9.51 -5.48
CA LYS A 189 -6.08 -9.40 -5.34
C LYS A 189 -6.61 -8.25 -6.21
N ALA A 190 -5.99 -7.08 -6.17
CA ALA A 190 -6.39 -5.93 -6.97
C ALA A 190 -6.29 -6.23 -8.48
N GLN A 191 -5.19 -6.84 -8.92
CA GLN A 191 -4.99 -7.24 -10.31
C GLN A 191 -5.97 -8.32 -10.76
N ALA A 192 -6.26 -9.31 -9.91
CA ALA A 192 -7.29 -10.32 -10.18
C ALA A 192 -8.67 -9.67 -10.38
N SER A 193 -9.07 -8.76 -9.49
CA SER A 193 -10.33 -8.00 -9.63
C SER A 193 -10.37 -7.18 -10.92
N ALA A 194 -9.28 -6.46 -11.24
CA ALA A 194 -9.17 -5.68 -12.47
C ALA A 194 -9.26 -6.55 -13.73
N ARG A 195 -8.58 -7.72 -13.74
CA ARG A 195 -8.65 -8.68 -14.85
C ARG A 195 -10.08 -9.16 -15.08
N LYS A 196 -10.80 -9.55 -14.02
CA LYS A 196 -12.21 -9.97 -14.11
C LYS A 196 -13.10 -8.89 -14.73
N LYS A 197 -12.98 -7.64 -14.26
CA LYS A 197 -13.74 -6.50 -14.81
C LYS A 197 -13.42 -6.24 -16.28
N LYS A 198 -12.14 -6.31 -16.67
CA LYS A 198 -11.71 -6.18 -18.07
C LYS A 198 -12.28 -7.29 -18.94
N HIS A 199 -12.23 -8.54 -18.48
CA HIS A 199 -12.83 -9.68 -19.18
C HIS A 199 -14.35 -9.52 -19.33
N GLN A 200 -15.05 -9.07 -18.29
CA GLN A 200 -16.49 -8.80 -18.37
C GLN A 200 -16.81 -7.71 -19.39
N ALA A 201 -16.09 -6.58 -19.34
CA ALA A 201 -16.28 -5.49 -20.27
C ALA A 201 -16.01 -5.93 -21.72
N ALA A 202 -14.94 -6.70 -21.95
CA ALA A 202 -14.62 -7.25 -23.25
C ALA A 202 -15.71 -8.23 -23.73
N TYR A 203 -16.14 -9.17 -22.87
CA TYR A 203 -17.21 -10.13 -23.20
C TYR A 203 -18.50 -9.41 -23.59
N MET A 204 -18.94 -8.44 -22.78
CA MET A 204 -20.16 -7.69 -23.04
C MET A 204 -20.08 -6.88 -24.33
N ASN A 205 -18.97 -6.16 -24.55
CA ASN A 205 -18.87 -5.24 -25.69
C ASN A 205 -18.48 -5.93 -27.01
N LEU A 206 -17.77 -7.06 -26.95
CA LEU A 206 -17.34 -7.78 -28.15
C LEU A 206 -18.30 -8.92 -28.50
N LEU A 207 -18.66 -9.77 -27.53
CA LEU A 207 -19.42 -11.00 -27.81
C LEU A 207 -20.92 -10.79 -27.68
N THR A 208 -21.39 -10.25 -26.55
CA THR A 208 -22.83 -10.04 -26.33
C THR A 208 -23.44 -9.03 -27.30
N ARG A 209 -22.67 -8.02 -27.72
CA ARG A 209 -23.10 -7.08 -28.77
C ARG A 209 -23.09 -7.68 -30.17
N LEU A 210 -22.18 -8.61 -30.46
CA LEU A 210 -22.12 -9.31 -31.75
C LEU A 210 -23.35 -10.20 -31.93
N ASP A 211 -23.63 -11.06 -30.95
CA ASP A 211 -24.80 -11.92 -30.94
C ASP A 211 -25.23 -12.24 -29.51
N ARG A 212 -26.35 -11.66 -29.10
CA ARG A 212 -26.91 -11.84 -27.76
C ARG A 212 -27.53 -13.22 -27.56
N SER A 213 -27.94 -13.90 -28.63
CA SER A 213 -28.54 -15.23 -28.54
C SER A 213 -27.47 -16.29 -28.20
N THR A 214 -26.32 -16.22 -28.86
CA THR A 214 -25.18 -17.11 -28.60
C THR A 214 -24.38 -16.69 -27.36
N PHE A 215 -24.25 -15.38 -27.10
CA PHE A 215 -23.46 -14.83 -26.00
C PHE A 215 -24.32 -13.96 -25.06
N PRO A 216 -25.19 -14.57 -24.24
CA PRO A 216 -26.06 -13.82 -23.34
C PRO A 216 -25.25 -13.05 -22.29
N LEU A 217 -25.88 -12.03 -21.71
CA LEU A 217 -25.27 -11.23 -20.65
C LEU A 217 -24.87 -12.12 -19.47
N LYS A 218 -23.56 -12.24 -19.21
CA LYS A 218 -23.02 -12.91 -18.02
C LYS A 218 -22.67 -11.87 -16.97
N LEU A 219 -23.34 -11.95 -15.82
CA LEU A 219 -22.95 -11.22 -14.62
C LEU A 219 -21.89 -12.06 -13.89
N PHE A 220 -20.75 -11.47 -13.59
CA PHE A 220 -19.73 -12.13 -12.78
C PHE A 220 -20.09 -11.96 -11.31
N GLU A 221 -20.03 -13.04 -10.55
CA GLU A 221 -20.24 -13.03 -9.11
C GLU A 221 -19.07 -12.37 -8.39
N ARG A 222 -19.36 -11.72 -7.26
CA ARG A 222 -18.31 -11.22 -6.35
C ARG A 222 -17.73 -12.40 -5.58
N GLU A 223 -16.44 -12.32 -5.26
CA GLU A 223 -15.84 -13.33 -4.40
C GLU A 223 -16.35 -13.15 -2.96
N PRO A 224 -16.33 -14.22 -2.14
CA PRO A 224 -16.52 -14.10 -0.70
C PRO A 224 -15.60 -13.01 -0.11
N ASP A 225 -16.09 -12.32 0.91
CA ASP A 225 -15.37 -11.27 1.65
C ASP A 225 -14.98 -10.00 0.87
N ASP A 226 -15.27 -9.91 -0.45
CA ASP A 226 -15.03 -8.68 -1.24
C ASP A 226 -15.74 -7.43 -0.68
N VAL A 227 -16.85 -7.61 0.02
CA VAL A 227 -17.58 -6.52 0.70
C VAL A 227 -16.91 -6.18 2.03
N ALA A 228 -16.53 -7.21 2.81
CA ALA A 228 -15.91 -7.02 4.11
C ALA A 228 -14.54 -6.32 3.99
N ASP A 229 -13.75 -6.67 2.97
CA ASP A 229 -12.47 -6.02 2.70
C ASP A 229 -12.63 -4.56 2.24
N ALA A 230 -13.71 -4.26 1.50
CA ALA A 230 -13.97 -2.91 1.00
C ALA A 230 -14.43 -1.95 2.11
N ILE A 231 -15.14 -2.46 3.12
CA ILE A 231 -15.72 -1.68 4.24
C ILE A 231 -14.89 -1.87 5.53
N GLY A 232 -13.75 -2.58 5.46
CA GLY A 232 -12.97 -2.97 6.63
C GLY A 232 -12.56 -1.80 7.53
N ARG A 233 -12.30 -2.10 8.82
CA ARG A 233 -12.01 -1.14 9.90
C ARG A 233 -10.83 -0.18 9.68
N THR A 234 -10.03 -0.40 8.64
CA THR A 234 -8.88 0.44 8.29
C THR A 234 -9.25 1.69 7.50
N TYR A 235 -10.46 1.74 6.92
CA TYR A 235 -10.96 2.89 6.19
C TYR A 235 -12.03 3.61 7.01
N VAL A 236 -11.89 4.93 7.13
CA VAL A 236 -12.94 5.77 7.71
C VAL A 236 -13.93 6.10 6.60
N ASP A 237 -15.17 5.64 6.71
CA ASP A 237 -16.27 5.81 5.74
C ASP A 237 -16.76 7.27 5.56
N ALA A 238 -15.98 8.26 6.01
CA ALA A 238 -16.33 9.68 6.02
C ALA A 238 -16.60 10.27 4.62
N LYS A 239 -16.35 9.54 3.53
CA LYS A 239 -16.51 10.01 2.14
C LYS A 239 -17.35 9.10 1.24
N LEU A 240 -18.23 8.26 1.79
CA LEU A 240 -19.15 7.46 0.96
C LEU A 240 -20.02 8.38 0.09
N SER A 241 -20.00 8.18 -1.23
CA SER A 241 -20.86 8.90 -2.16
C SER A 241 -22.32 8.47 -2.01
N GLU A 242 -23.27 9.26 -2.52
CA GLU A 242 -24.70 8.87 -2.54
C GLU A 242 -24.92 7.53 -3.26
N LYS A 243 -24.10 7.22 -4.27
CA LYS A 243 -24.16 5.94 -4.97
C LYS A 243 -23.70 4.78 -4.08
N ASP A 244 -22.64 5.00 -3.29
CA ASP A 244 -22.13 3.99 -2.36
C ASP A 244 -23.14 3.74 -1.23
N ARG A 245 -23.72 4.82 -0.68
CA ARG A 245 -24.80 4.74 0.32
C ARG A 245 -26.00 3.96 -0.20
N ALA A 246 -26.47 4.26 -1.41
CA ALA A 246 -27.58 3.54 -2.03
C ALA A 246 -27.25 2.05 -2.26
N ALA A 247 -26.01 1.74 -2.67
CA ALA A 247 -25.56 0.37 -2.85
C ALA A 247 -25.50 -0.41 -1.52
N LEU A 248 -25.04 0.23 -0.43
CA LEU A 248 -25.01 -0.35 0.91
C LEU A 248 -26.42 -0.62 1.43
N VAL A 249 -27.34 0.34 1.33
CA VAL A 249 -28.74 0.16 1.73
C VAL A 249 -29.40 -0.96 0.93
N GLY A 250 -29.19 -0.99 -0.39
CA GLY A 250 -29.70 -2.06 -1.25
C GLY A 250 -29.15 -3.44 -0.87
N LEU A 251 -27.84 -3.53 -0.57
CA LEU A 251 -27.20 -4.77 -0.14
C LEU A 251 -27.66 -5.22 1.25
N ALA A 252 -27.79 -4.29 2.20
CA ALA A 252 -28.31 -4.57 3.52
C ALA A 252 -29.74 -5.12 3.41
N GLY A 253 -30.61 -4.45 2.64
CA GLY A 253 -31.98 -4.89 2.37
C GLY A 253 -32.06 -6.30 1.77
N ALA A 254 -31.19 -6.62 0.80
CA ALA A 254 -31.13 -7.94 0.18
C ALA A 254 -30.64 -9.05 1.13
N THR A 255 -29.84 -8.71 2.14
CA THR A 255 -29.21 -9.68 3.06
C THR A 255 -29.88 -9.80 4.42
N VAL A 256 -30.80 -8.91 4.81
CA VAL A 256 -31.49 -8.96 6.12
C VAL A 256 -32.05 -10.35 6.41
N ARG A 257 -32.84 -10.91 5.47
CA ARG A 257 -33.53 -12.19 5.68
C ARG A 257 -32.57 -13.36 5.82
N THR A 258 -31.46 -13.36 5.07
CA THR A 258 -30.46 -14.43 5.10
C THR A 258 -29.56 -14.34 6.33
N SER A 259 -29.34 -13.13 6.87
CA SER A 259 -28.49 -12.86 8.04
C SER A 259 -29.22 -12.97 9.40
N LEU A 260 -30.55 -13.07 9.42
CA LEU A 260 -31.36 -13.14 10.66
C LEU A 260 -30.92 -14.22 11.65
N LYS A 261 -30.48 -15.39 11.15
CA LYS A 261 -30.09 -16.53 12.01
C LYS A 261 -28.70 -16.36 12.63
N THR A 262 -27.80 -15.65 11.95
CA THR A 262 -26.37 -15.59 12.31
C THR A 262 -25.97 -14.25 12.92
N GLN A 263 -26.69 -13.16 12.61
CA GLN A 263 -26.36 -11.79 13.04
C GLN A 263 -27.55 -11.04 13.67
N ARG A 264 -28.45 -11.76 14.34
CA ARG A 264 -29.71 -11.20 14.90
C ARG A 264 -29.48 -9.94 15.76
N SER A 265 -28.51 -9.98 16.67
CA SER A 265 -28.24 -8.85 17.57
C SER A 265 -27.78 -7.60 16.84
N ALA A 266 -26.98 -7.76 15.77
CA ALA A 266 -26.54 -6.63 14.93
C ALA A 266 -27.70 -6.04 14.12
N LEU A 267 -28.60 -6.87 13.59
CA LEU A 267 -29.77 -6.40 12.85
C LEU A 267 -30.79 -5.66 13.73
N VAL A 268 -30.97 -6.08 14.99
CA VAL A 268 -31.82 -5.36 15.95
C VAL A 268 -31.26 -3.97 16.22
N LYS A 269 -29.95 -3.85 16.48
CA LYS A 269 -29.30 -2.55 16.66
C LYS A 269 -29.43 -1.65 15.43
N LEU A 270 -29.24 -2.21 14.22
CA LEU A 270 -29.41 -1.46 12.99
C LEU A 270 -30.86 -0.95 12.84
N HIS A 271 -31.85 -1.75 13.22
CA HIS A 271 -33.25 -1.32 13.20
C HIS A 271 -33.51 -0.18 14.17
N GLU A 272 -33.02 -0.26 15.41
CA GLU A 272 -33.11 0.82 16.41
C GLU A 272 -32.45 2.10 15.91
N GLU A 273 -31.27 2.02 15.29
CA GLU A 273 -30.58 3.17 14.69
C GLU A 273 -31.38 3.78 13.52
N ILE A 274 -31.98 2.95 12.67
CA ILE A 274 -32.85 3.42 11.58
C ILE A 274 -34.09 4.13 12.14
N GLU A 275 -34.69 3.61 13.20
CA GLU A 275 -35.85 4.24 13.85
C GLU A 275 -35.49 5.58 14.46
N LEU A 276 -34.39 5.66 15.22
CA LEU A 276 -33.90 6.90 15.81
C LEU A 276 -33.61 7.96 14.74
N ALA A 277 -32.88 7.60 13.68
CA ALA A 277 -32.59 8.52 12.58
C ALA A 277 -33.87 9.00 11.86
N SER A 278 -34.85 8.09 11.67
CA SER A 278 -36.14 8.43 11.06
C SER A 278 -36.96 9.38 11.95
N LEU A 279 -36.90 9.20 13.28
CA LEU A 279 -37.56 10.08 14.25
C LEU A 279 -36.93 11.48 14.25
N ASP A 280 -35.60 11.58 14.22
CA ASP A 280 -34.91 12.87 14.16
C ASP A 280 -35.25 13.65 12.87
N GLU A 281 -35.27 12.97 11.72
CA GLU A 281 -35.69 13.58 10.46
C GLU A 281 -37.16 14.05 10.52
N LEU A 282 -38.04 13.22 11.10
CA LEU A 282 -39.44 13.54 11.28
C LEU A 282 -39.64 14.76 12.17
N ILE A 283 -38.94 14.86 13.30
CA ILE A 283 -39.00 16.02 14.21
C ILE A 283 -38.63 17.28 13.42
N GLY A 284 -37.51 17.25 12.67
CA GLY A 284 -37.09 18.38 11.85
C GLY A 284 -38.12 18.75 10.76
N HIS A 285 -38.79 17.77 10.15
CA HIS A 285 -39.88 18.03 9.20
C HIS A 285 -41.12 18.62 9.87
N MET A 286 -41.51 18.11 11.04
CA MET A 286 -42.65 18.62 11.81
C MET A 286 -42.41 20.04 12.28
N GLU A 287 -41.23 20.36 12.82
CA GLU A 287 -40.87 21.72 13.24
C GLU A 287 -40.96 22.72 12.08
N LYS A 288 -40.42 22.36 10.91
CA LYS A 288 -40.52 23.19 9.69
C LYS A 288 -41.97 23.37 9.23
N GLN A 289 -42.77 22.30 9.25
CA GLN A 289 -44.18 22.35 8.85
C GLN A 289 -45.06 23.09 9.87
N LEU A 290 -44.71 23.10 11.15
CA LEU A 290 -45.40 23.89 12.17
C LEU A 290 -45.02 25.38 12.10
N ALA A 291 -43.77 25.69 11.77
CA ALA A 291 -43.30 27.06 11.58
C ALA A 291 -43.87 27.72 10.31
N SER A 292 -44.29 26.92 9.33
CA SER A 292 -44.93 27.37 8.09
C SER A 292 -46.45 27.12 8.14
N LYS A 293 -47.26 27.94 7.46
CA LYS A 293 -48.72 27.71 7.34
C LYS A 293 -49.02 26.58 6.35
N THR A 294 -48.59 25.38 6.70
CA THR A 294 -48.62 24.17 5.90
C THR A 294 -50.06 23.66 5.71
N THR A 295 -50.41 23.23 4.50
CA THR A 295 -51.77 22.73 4.19
C THR A 295 -51.95 21.28 4.61
N GLU A 296 -53.19 20.85 4.83
CA GLU A 296 -53.51 19.47 5.22
C GLU A 296 -52.98 18.42 4.23
N THR A 297 -52.96 18.74 2.93
CA THR A 297 -52.38 17.86 1.90
C THR A 297 -50.87 17.63 2.10
N GLN A 298 -50.14 18.61 2.61
CA GLN A 298 -48.71 18.47 2.91
C GLN A 298 -48.48 17.62 4.16
N TRP A 299 -49.36 17.72 5.16
CA TRP A 299 -49.38 16.83 6.33
C TRP A 299 -49.67 15.37 5.95
N GLN A 300 -50.66 15.14 5.10
CA GLN A 300 -51.00 13.79 4.62
C GLN A 300 -49.83 13.13 3.87
N LYS A 301 -49.09 13.89 3.05
CA LYS A 301 -47.88 13.40 2.38
C LYS A 301 -46.77 13.01 3.38
N LEU A 302 -46.58 13.81 4.43
CA LEU A 302 -45.58 13.53 5.47
C LEU A 302 -45.88 12.20 6.19
N PHE A 303 -47.14 11.97 6.58
CA PHE A 303 -47.54 10.75 7.27
C PHE A 303 -47.51 9.52 6.35
N ALA A 304 -47.87 9.65 5.07
CA ALA A 304 -47.79 8.56 4.10
C ALA A 304 -46.34 8.09 3.84
N ALA A 305 -45.37 9.01 3.90
CA ALA A 305 -43.95 8.69 3.76
C ALA A 305 -43.34 8.05 5.02
N ASN A 306 -44.02 8.16 6.18
CA ASN A 306 -43.54 7.67 7.47
C ASN A 306 -44.61 6.80 8.16
N PRO A 307 -44.89 5.59 7.65
CA PRO A 307 -45.99 4.76 8.16
C PRO A 307 -45.82 4.34 9.62
N PHE A 308 -44.59 4.31 10.13
CA PHE A 308 -44.28 3.88 11.48
C PHE A 308 -44.92 4.77 12.56
N ILE A 309 -45.16 6.05 12.24
CA ILE A 309 -45.87 7.03 13.09
C ILE A 309 -47.26 6.52 13.48
N LEU A 310 -47.92 5.82 12.55
CA LEU A 310 -49.30 5.35 12.72
C LEU A 310 -49.37 3.96 13.36
N THR A 311 -48.24 3.24 13.44
CA THR A 311 -48.19 1.88 14.01
C THR A 311 -47.77 1.82 15.47
N TRP A 312 -47.30 2.93 16.06
CA TRP A 312 -46.83 2.99 17.44
C TRP A 312 -47.88 2.80 18.57
N PRO A 313 -49.22 2.79 18.36
CA PRO A 313 -50.14 2.51 19.48
C PRO A 313 -50.21 1.03 19.92
N SER A 314 -49.62 0.08 19.20
CA SER A 314 -49.93 -1.35 19.42
C SER A 314 -48.97 -2.11 20.34
N ALA A 315 -47.87 -1.50 20.78
CA ALA A 315 -46.85 -2.22 21.59
C ALA A 315 -46.94 -1.97 23.12
N CYS A 316 -47.85 -1.12 23.59
CA CYS A 316 -48.04 -0.86 25.03
C CYS A 316 -49.23 -1.60 25.67
N LEU A 317 -49.89 -2.52 24.96
CA LEU A 317 -51.02 -3.29 25.51
C LEU A 317 -50.81 -4.78 25.29
N CYS A 318 -49.92 -5.38 26.09
CA CYS A 318 -49.92 -6.80 26.46
C CYS A 318 -48.93 -6.99 27.62
N TYR A 319 -49.36 -6.59 28.83
CA TYR A 319 -48.92 -7.18 30.09
C TYR A 319 -50.10 -7.95 30.67
#